data_AF-A0A542SKG4-F1
#
_entry.id   AF-A0A542SKG4-F1
#
_cell.length_a   1.000
_cell.length_b   1.000
_cell.length_c   1.000
_cell.angle_alpha   90.00
_cell.angle_beta   90.00
_cell.angle_gamma   90.00
#
_symmetry.space_group_name_H-M   'P 1'
#
loop_
_entity.id
_entity.type
_entity.pdbx_description
1 polymer ?
#
loop_
_entity_poly.entity_id
_entity_poly.type
_entity_poly.pdbx_seq_one_letter_code
_entity_poly.pdbx_strand_id
1 'polypeptide(L)' 'MWTCPYCGGTHGLPFHDEQLDGMLCLSSDCGRFVEEHSTSDDPREWDAMDM' A
#
# COMPACT_ATOMS: atom_id res chain seq x y z
N MET A 1 -8.19 3.99 -10.63
CA MET A 1 -7.37 2.82 -11.00
C MET A 1 -6.31 2.67 -9.93
N TRP A 2 -6.15 1.49 -9.33
CA TRP A 2 -5.09 1.25 -8.36
C TRP A 2 -3.75 1.07 -9.08
N THR A 3 -2.68 1.53 -8.43
CA THR A 3 -1.32 1.41 -8.92
C THR A 3 -0.46 0.89 -7.76
N CYS A 4 0.28 -0.19 -8.00
CA CYS A 4 1.20 -0.74 -7.02
C CYS A 4 2.27 0.31 -6.67
N PRO A 5 2.41 0.70 -5.39
CA PRO A 5 3.38 1.72 -4.98
C PRO A 5 4.83 1.26 -5.15
N TYR A 6 5.06 -0.05 -5.32
CA TYR A 6 6.39 -0.63 -5.45
C TYR A 6 6.89 -0.73 -6.89
N CYS A 7 6.02 -1.10 -7.84
CA CYS A 7 6.42 -1.35 -9.24
C CYS A 7 5.69 -0.49 -10.27
N GLY A 8 4.68 0.31 -9.86
CA GLY A 8 3.85 1.08 -10.79
C GLY A 8 2.87 0.24 -11.61
N GLY A 9 2.81 -1.08 -11.38
CA GLY A 9 1.89 -1.99 -12.06
C GLY A 9 0.44 -1.72 -11.68
N THR A 10 -0.48 -1.95 -12.61
CA THR A 10 -1.92 -1.76 -12.42
C THR A 10 -2.66 -3.06 -12.16
N HIS A 11 -1.94 -4.18 -12.14
CA HIS A 11 -2.50 -5.52 -11.94
C HIS A 11 -2.54 -5.80 -10.44
N GLY A 12 -3.58 -5.32 -9.78
CA GLY A 12 -3.86 -5.59 -8.37
C GLY A 12 -5.10 -6.46 -8.20
N LEU A 13 -5.10 -7.31 -7.18
CA LEU A 13 -6.26 -8.08 -6.75
C LEU A 13 -6.55 -7.78 -5.28
N PRO A 14 -7.77 -7.35 -4.94
CA PRO A 14 -8.14 -7.09 -3.54
C PRO A 14 -8.16 -8.40 -2.75
N PHE A 15 -7.65 -8.36 -1.53
CA PHE A 15 -7.63 -9.48 -0.61
C PHE A 15 -8.09 -9.01 0.76
N HIS A 16 -9.11 -9.69 1.29
CA HIS A 16 -9.74 -9.39 2.56
C HIS A 16 -10.03 -10.70 3.30
N ASP A 17 -9.48 -10.83 4.50
CA ASP A 17 -9.68 -11.96 5.41
C ASP A 17 -9.66 -11.48 6.87
N GLU A 18 -9.83 -12.37 7.85
CA GLU A 18 -9.98 -11.98 9.26
C GLU A 18 -8.77 -11.22 9.85
N GLN A 19 -7.60 -11.32 9.21
CA GLN A 19 -6.34 -10.74 9.68
C GLN A 19 -5.67 -9.77 8.69
N LEU A 20 -6.12 -9.72 7.44
CA LEU A 20 -5.43 -9.00 6.37
C LEU A 20 -6.45 -8.32 5.46
N ASP A 21 -6.26 -7.03 5.25
CA ASP A 21 -7.06 -6.23 4.33
C ASP A 21 -6.14 -5.38 3.45
N GLY A 22 -6.27 -5.52 2.13
CA GLY A 22 -5.41 -4.82 1.19
C GLY A 22 -5.46 -5.33 -0.24
N MET A 23 -4.38 -5.10 -0.99
CA MET A 23 -4.25 -5.34 -2.42
C MET A 23 -2.97 -6.11 -2.76
N LEU A 24 -3.10 -7.27 -3.40
CA LEU A 24 -1.98 -8.06 -3.90
C LEU A 24 -1.62 -7.66 -5.34
N CYS A 25 -0.37 -7.27 -5.58
CA CYS A 25 0.15 -7.02 -6.90
C CYS A 25 0.46 -8.33 -7.64
N LEU A 26 -0.15 -8.53 -8.80
CA LEU A 26 0.00 -9.73 -9.65
C LEU A 26 0.94 -9.51 -10.85
N SER A 27 1.69 -8.41 -10.87
CA SER A 27 2.78 -8.25 -11.85
C SER A 27 3.83 -9.34 -11.63
N SER A 28 4.29 -9.96 -12.71
CA SER A 28 5.26 -11.07 -12.71
C SER A 28 6.54 -10.75 -11.93
N ASP A 29 6.93 -9.47 -11.89
CA ASP A 29 8.15 -9.00 -11.23
C ASP A 29 7.90 -8.30 -9.88
N CYS A 30 6.66 -8.30 -9.34
CA CYS A 30 6.32 -7.60 -8.10
C CYS A 30 5.81 -8.52 -6.98
N GLY A 31 4.65 -9.16 -7.14
CA GLY A 31 4.09 -10.07 -6.14
C GLY A 31 3.83 -9.47 -4.74
N ARG A 32 3.90 -8.13 -4.58
CA ARG A 32 3.82 -7.47 -3.27
C ARG A 32 2.37 -7.29 -2.81
N PHE A 33 2.12 -7.57 -1.53
CA PHE A 33 0.86 -7.21 -0.87
C PHE A 33 0.97 -5.79 -0.28
N VAL A 34 -0.04 -4.97 -0.54
CA VAL A 34 -0.20 -3.60 -0.02
C VAL A 34 -1.36 -3.63 0.96
N GLU A 35 -1.07 -3.57 2.26
CA GLU A 35 -2.11 -3.51 3.28
C GLU A 35 -2.82 -2.14 3.23
N GLU A 36 -4.15 -2.13 3.28
CA GLU A 36 -4.95 -0.90 3.22
C GLU A 36 -4.67 0.00 4.46
N HIS A 37 -4.49 -0.64 5.62
CA HIS A 37 -4.16 0.00 6.89
C HIS A 37 -2.78 0.68 6.93
N SER A 38 -1.87 0.35 6.02
CA SER A 38 -0.51 0.91 5.97
C SER A 38 -0.43 2.26 5.23
N THR A 39 -1.55 2.83 4.78
CA THR A 39 -1.58 4.17 4.15
C THR A 39 -1.89 5.31 5.12
N SER A 40 -2.01 5.04 6.42
CA SER A 40 -2.11 6.05 7.48
C SER A 40 -0.86 6.16 8.36
N ASP A 41 0.32 5.84 7.82
CA ASP A 41 1.55 6.48 8.31
C ASP A 41 1.80 7.69 7.39
N ASP A 42 1.23 8.83 7.77
CA ASP A 42 1.65 10.13 7.25
C ASP A 42 2.89 10.54 8.04
N PRO A 43 4.12 10.45 7.49
CA PRO A 43 5.30 10.89 8.21
C PRO A 43 5.47 12.43 8.24
N ARG A 44 4.42 13.25 8.07
CA ARG A 44 4.56 14.71 7.87
C ARG A 44 3.89 15.60 8.91
N GLU A 45 3.62 15.11 10.11
CA GLU A 45 3.01 15.96 11.15
C GLU A 45 3.94 16.34 12.32
N TRP A 46 5.16 15.78 12.40
CA TRP A 46 6.04 15.96 13.57
C TRP A 46 7.22 16.94 13.34
N ASP A 47 7.58 17.25 12.09
CA ASP A 47 8.72 18.15 11.78
C ASP A 47 8.34 19.65 11.68
N ALA A 48 7.09 20.03 12.00
CA ALA A 48 6.63 21.42 11.98
C ALA A 48 6.50 22.07 13.37
N MET A 49 7.04 21.44 14.42
CA MET A 49 7.02 21.96 15.80
C MET A 49 8.43 22.18 16.39
N ASP A 50 9.39 22.60 15.57
CA ASP A 50 10.63 23.19 16.06
C ASP A 50 10.60 24.70 15.73
N MET A 51 9.84 25.44 16.56
CA MET A 51 9.93 26.91 16.69
C MET A 51 10.79 27.26 17.90
#